data_AF-A0A9P5T4V0-F1
#
_entry.id   AF-A0A9P5T4V0-F1
#
_cell.length_a   1.000
_cell.length_b   1.000
_cell.length_c   1.000
_cell.angle_alpha   90.00
_cell.angle_beta   90.00
_cell.angle_gamma   90.00
#
_symmetry.space_group_name_H-M   'P 1'
#
loop_
_entity.id
_entity.type
_entity.pdbx_description
1 polymer ?
#
loop_
_entity_poly.entity_id
_entity_poly.type
_entity_poly.pdbx_seq_one_letter_code
_entity_poly.pdbx_strand_id
1 'polypeptide(L)'
;MLVNSGWDYEKGLGAEGQGARHPIATRLKHDRLALGAEGTSKKAVTHTFEEIEESRIKPTAKSTRRVPLNVEDYRRMAEKDRRDRVKMMNYMKK
;
A
#
# COMPACT_ATOMS: atom_id res chain seq x y z
N MET A 1 -8.43 7.68 -4.30
CA MET A 1 -9.31 8.51 -3.45
C MET A 1 -8.79 9.94 -3.34
N LEU A 2 -7.53 10.20 -2.95
CA LEU A 2 -6.95 11.57 -2.97
C LEU A 2 -6.64 12.11 -4.37
N VAL A 3 -5.97 11.29 -5.21
CA VAL A 3 -5.64 11.67 -6.60
C VAL A 3 -6.90 12.04 -7.41
N ASN A 4 -8.00 11.31 -7.18
CA ASN A 4 -9.29 11.59 -7.84
C ASN A 4 -9.91 12.92 -7.42
N SER A 5 -9.52 13.46 -6.27
CA SER A 5 -9.96 14.77 -5.76
C SER A 5 -9.05 15.91 -6.23
N GLY A 6 -8.10 15.65 -7.14
CA GLY A 6 -7.19 16.66 -7.69
C GLY A 6 -5.92 16.86 -6.85
N TRP A 7 -5.62 15.98 -5.90
CA TRP A 7 -4.37 16.05 -5.15
C TRP A 7 -3.18 15.61 -6.02
N ASP A 8 -2.15 16.47 -6.07
CA ASP A 8 -0.87 16.23 -6.75
C ASP A 8 0.16 15.74 -5.74
N TYR A 9 0.76 14.57 -6.01
CA TYR A 9 1.76 13.95 -5.13
C TYR A 9 3.02 14.81 -4.97
N GLU A 10 3.44 15.52 -6.01
CA GLU A 10 4.68 16.33 -5.94
C GLU A 10 4.52 17.56 -5.04
N LYS A 11 3.27 17.93 -4.71
CA LYS A 11 2.94 19.11 -3.93
C LYS A 11 2.33 18.75 -2.58
N GLY A 12 2.46 19.69 -1.64
CA GLY A 12 1.73 19.64 -0.39
C GLY A 12 0.22 19.76 -0.57
N LEU A 13 -0.51 19.53 0.51
CA LEU A 13 -1.93 19.92 0.58
C LEU A 13 -2.07 21.42 0.83
N GLY A 14 -3.27 21.97 0.59
CA GLY A 14 -3.59 23.39 0.73
C GLY A 14 -3.75 24.09 -0.62
N ALA A 15 -4.33 25.30 -0.60
CA ALA A 15 -4.70 26.03 -1.81
C ALA A 15 -3.52 26.27 -2.78
N GLU A 16 -2.33 26.50 -2.23
CA GLU A 16 -1.10 26.72 -3.00
C GLU A 16 -0.12 25.54 -2.89
N GLY A 17 -0.55 24.44 -2.25
CA GLY A 17 0.31 23.28 -1.97
C GLY A 17 1.35 23.53 -0.89
N GLN A 18 1.08 24.45 0.03
CA GLN A 18 1.98 24.90 1.11
C GLN A 18 2.18 23.87 2.24
N GLY A 19 1.33 22.84 2.30
CA GLY A 19 1.42 21.79 3.30
C GLY A 19 2.68 20.93 3.13
N ALA A 20 3.06 20.22 4.19
CA ALA A 20 4.12 19.23 4.06
C ALA A 20 3.67 18.08 3.15
N ARG A 21 4.53 17.68 2.22
CA ARG A 21 4.31 16.51 1.34
C ARG A 21 4.42 15.20 2.10
N HIS A 22 5.42 15.10 2.96
CA HIS A 22 5.72 13.91 3.77
C HIS A 22 5.42 14.16 5.25
N PRO A 23 5.02 13.12 6.02
CA PRO A 23 4.83 13.25 7.46
C PRO A 23 6.11 13.70 8.18
N ILE A 24 5.93 14.48 9.25
CA ILE A 24 7.05 14.93 10.08
C ILE A 24 7.56 13.76 10.95
N ALA A 25 8.87 13.58 10.99
CA ALA A 25 9.50 12.57 11.83
C ALA A 25 9.27 12.87 13.31
N THR A 26 8.72 11.89 14.04
CA THR A 26 8.47 11.99 15.48
C THR A 26 9.41 11.08 16.27
N ARG A 27 9.54 11.35 17.57
CA ARG A 27 10.24 10.51 18.54
C ARG A 27 9.24 10.06 19.58
N LEU A 28 9.07 8.74 19.75
CA LEU A 28 8.21 8.23 20.80
C LEU A 28 8.99 8.18 22.11
N LYS A 29 8.65 9.08 23.04
CA LYS A 29 9.27 9.12 24.37
C LYS A 29 8.73 7.97 25.22
N HIS A 30 9.59 7.00 25.50
CA HIS A 30 9.27 5.86 26.36
C HIS A 30 9.96 5.91 27.73
N ASP A 31 10.97 6.75 27.86
CA ASP A 31 11.72 6.89 29.11
C ASP A 31 10.96 7.74 30.14
N ARG A 32 11.42 7.61 31.38
CA ARG A 32 10.97 8.46 32.51
C ARG A 32 11.91 9.66 32.72
N LEU A 33 12.81 9.93 31.78
CA LEU A 33 13.78 11.01 31.92
C LEU A 33 13.12 12.37 31.66
N ALA A 34 13.71 13.42 32.22
CA ALA A 34 13.31 14.78 31.92
C ALA A 34 13.60 15.11 30.44
N LEU A 35 12.89 16.11 29.91
CA LEU A 35 13.18 16.63 28.58
C LEU A 35 14.62 17.16 28.53
N GLY A 36 15.37 16.82 27.48
CA GLY A 36 16.75 17.26 27.29
C GLY A 36 17.83 16.35 27.88
N ALA A 37 17.48 15.23 28.53
CA ALA A 37 18.47 14.25 28.98
C ALA A 37 19.14 13.54 27.79
N GLU A 38 20.48 13.41 27.82
CA GLU A 38 21.27 12.64 26.85
C GLU A 38 21.01 11.14 27.01
N GLY A 39 19.91 10.69 26.42
CA GLY A 39 19.45 9.32 26.58
C GLY A 39 18.02 9.13 26.14
N THR A 40 17.61 9.79 25.06
CA THR A 40 16.24 9.65 24.57
C THR A 40 16.19 8.62 23.45
N SER A 41 15.27 7.67 23.60
CA SER A 41 14.77 6.70 22.62
C SER A 41 15.14 7.02 21.16
N LYS A 42 15.63 6.01 20.42
CA LYS A 42 15.94 6.09 18.98
C LYS A 42 14.79 6.79 18.24
N LYS A 43 15.12 7.65 17.26
CA LYS A 43 14.11 8.23 16.34
C LYS A 43 13.40 7.09 15.64
N ALA A 44 12.22 6.73 16.11
CA ALA A 44 11.32 5.85 15.40
C ALA A 44 10.55 6.74 14.42
N VAL A 45 11.15 6.96 13.25
CA VAL A 45 10.41 7.53 12.13
C VAL A 45 9.43 6.44 11.70
N THR A 46 8.13 6.63 11.95
CA THR A 46 7.12 5.61 11.61
C THR A 46 6.98 5.40 10.10
N HIS A 47 7.35 6.41 9.30
CA HIS A 47 7.37 6.36 7.84
C HIS A 47 8.61 7.08 7.32
N THR A 48 9.61 6.33 6.87
CA THR A 48 10.81 6.94 6.29
C THR A 48 10.52 7.50 4.90
N PHE A 49 11.27 8.51 4.47
CA PHE A 49 11.10 9.11 3.14
C PHE A 49 11.26 8.06 2.03
N GLU A 50 12.26 7.19 2.18
CA GLU A 50 12.56 6.10 1.25
C GLU A 50 11.39 5.11 1.13
N GLU A 51 10.83 4.66 2.26
CA GLU A 51 9.66 3.76 2.26
C GLU A 51 8.45 4.40 1.57
N ILE A 52 8.24 5.71 1.74
CA ILE A 52 7.12 6.43 1.11
C ILE A 52 7.32 6.48 -0.40
N GLU A 53 8.51 6.85 -0.88
CA GLU A 53 8.82 6.88 -2.32
C GLU A 53 8.77 5.48 -2.95
N GLU A 54 9.26 4.45 -2.26
CA GLU A 54 9.15 3.07 -2.72
C GLU A 54 7.68 2.62 -2.84
N SER A 55 6.82 3.01 -1.90
CA SER A 55 5.40 2.66 -1.91
C SER A 55 4.65 3.23 -3.12
N ARG A 56 5.13 4.35 -3.67
CA ARG A 56 4.59 4.95 -4.90
C ARG A 56 4.90 4.08 -6.13
N ILE A 57 6.11 3.55 -6.22
CA ILE A 57 6.59 2.80 -7.38
C ILE A 57 6.01 1.38 -7.37
N LYS A 58 5.85 0.80 -6.18
CA LYS A 58 5.37 -0.57 -6.03
C LYS A 58 3.90 -0.65 -6.46
N PRO A 59 3.55 -1.55 -7.40
CA PRO A 59 2.15 -1.78 -7.74
C PRO A 59 1.43 -2.25 -6.48
N THR A 60 0.38 -1.52 -6.08
CA THR A 60 -0.44 -1.93 -4.94
C THR A 60 -0.94 -3.34 -5.20
N ALA A 61 -0.58 -4.28 -4.32
CA ALA A 61 -1.11 -5.64 -4.40
C ALA A 61 -2.64 -5.53 -4.40
N LYS A 62 -3.28 -6.10 -5.43
CA LYS A 62 -4.75 -6.11 -5.50
C LYS A 62 -5.25 -6.68 -4.17
N SER A 63 -6.04 -5.88 -3.47
CA SER A 63 -6.55 -6.24 -2.16
C SER A 63 -7.17 -7.62 -2.23
N THR A 64 -6.78 -8.52 -1.33
CA THR A 64 -7.42 -9.82 -1.14
C THR A 64 -8.81 -9.69 -0.52
N ARG A 65 -9.33 -8.45 -0.36
CA ARG A 65 -10.69 -8.16 0.08
C ARG A 65 -11.63 -8.99 -0.78
N ARG A 66 -12.27 -9.97 -0.12
CA ARG A 66 -13.26 -10.85 -0.71
C ARG A 66 -14.47 -10.01 -1.06
N VAL A 67 -14.44 -9.40 -2.24
CA VAL A 67 -15.65 -8.89 -2.87
C VAL A 67 -16.51 -10.11 -3.17
N PRO A 68 -17.79 -10.16 -2.77
CA PRO A 68 -18.66 -11.25 -3.17
C PRO A 68 -18.70 -11.33 -4.70
N LEU A 69 -18.39 -12.51 -5.25
CA LEU A 69 -18.38 -12.76 -6.69
C LEU A 69 -19.80 -12.64 -7.23
N ASN A 70 -19.96 -11.96 -8.38
CA ASN A 70 -21.23 -11.93 -9.08
C ASN A 70 -21.46 -13.26 -9.84
N VAL A 71 -22.69 -13.55 -10.26
CA VAL A 71 -23.04 -14.72 -11.09
C VAL A 71 -22.16 -14.81 -12.34
N GLU A 72 -21.82 -13.67 -12.96
CA GLU A 72 -20.90 -13.62 -14.09
C GLU A 72 -19.47 -14.06 -13.73
N ASP A 73 -18.99 -13.70 -12.54
CA ASP A 73 -17.66 -14.07 -12.09
C ASP A 73 -17.56 -15.58 -11.83
N TYR A 74 -18.61 -16.19 -11.29
CA TYR A 74 -18.71 -17.65 -11.14
C TYR A 74 -18.66 -18.37 -12.50
N ARG A 75 -19.38 -17.86 -13.50
CA ARG A 75 -19.34 -18.41 -14.87
C ARG A 75 -17.93 -18.33 -15.46
N ARG A 76 -17.26 -17.17 -15.30
CA ARG A 76 -15.90 -16.95 -15.79
C ARG A 76 -14.88 -17.86 -15.11
N MET A 77 -15.00 -18.08 -13.79
CA MET A 77 -14.15 -19.02 -13.05
C MET A 77 -14.34 -20.47 -13.55
N ALA A 78 -15.58 -20.93 -13.74
CA ALA A 78 -15.85 -22.27 -14.23
C ALA A 78 -15.29 -22.53 -15.64
N GLU A 79 -15.37 -21.53 -16.52
CA GLU A 79 -14.83 -21.63 -17.87
C GLU A 79 -13.29 -21.69 -17.87
N LYS A 80 -12.65 -20.92 -16.99
CA LYS A 80 -11.21 -20.97 -16.76
C LYS A 80 -10.76 -22.33 -16.23
N ASP A 81 -11.42 -22.86 -15.20
CA ASP A 81 -11.14 -24.18 -14.63
C ASP A 81 -11.26 -25.29 -15.68
N ARG A 82 -12.29 -25.21 -16.54
CA ARG A 82 -12.44 -26.12 -17.68
C ARG A 82 -11.24 -26.05 -18.63
N ARG A 83 -10.81 -24.83 -18.96
CA ARG A 83 -9.67 -24.59 -19.86
C ARG A 83 -8.36 -25.12 -19.27
N ASP A 84 -8.12 -24.83 -17.99
CA ASP A 84 -6.93 -25.26 -17.27
C ASP A 84 -6.90 -26.80 -17.12
N ARG A 85 -8.05 -27.43 -16.87
CA ARG A 85 -8.18 -28.89 -16.85
C ARG A 85 -7.86 -29.52 -18.20
N VAL A 86 -8.40 -28.98 -19.29
CA VAL A 86 -8.08 -29.48 -20.64
C VAL A 86 -6.60 -29.33 -20.95
N LYS A 87 -5.99 -28.20 -20.57
CA LYS A 87 -4.56 -27.95 -20.75
C LYS A 87 -3.70 -28.93 -19.95
N MET A 88 -4.07 -29.21 -18.70
CA MET A 88 -3.42 -30.21 -17.85
C MET A 88 -3.55 -31.62 -18.45
N MET A 89 -4.74 -32.01 -18.90
CA MET A 89 -4.96 -33.32 -19.53
C MET A 89 -4.14 -33.49 -20.82
N ASN A 90 -3.97 -32.42 -21.60
CA ASN A 90 -3.13 -32.45 -22.79
C ASN A 90 -1.64 -32.51 -22.44
N TYR A 91 -1.21 -31.84 -21.37
CA TYR A 91 0.16 -31.92 -20.88
C TYR A 91 0.52 -33.33 -20.38
N MET A 92 -0.40 -33.98 -19.66
CA MET A 92 -0.21 -35.34 -19.13
C MET A 92 -0.27 -36.46 -20.18
N LYS A 93 -0.75 -36.16 -21.39
CA LYS A 93 -0.82 -37.11 -22.51
C LYS A 93 0.43 -37.10 -23.40
N LYS A 94 1.39 -36.21 -23.13
CA LYS A 94 2.67 -36.11 -23.81
C LYS A 94 3.76 -36.71 -22.94
#